data_AF-N4UNK0-F1
#
_entry.id   AF-N4UNK0-F1
#
_cell.length_a   1.000
_cell.length_b   1.000
_cell.length_c   1.000
_cell.angle_alpha   90.00
_cell.angle_beta   90.00
_cell.angle_gamma   90.00
#
_symmetry.space_group_name_H-M   'P 1'
#
loop_
_entity.id
_entity.type
_entity.pdbx_description
1 polymer ?
#
loop_
_entity_poly.entity_id
_entity_poly.type
_entity_poly.pdbx_seq_one_letter_code
_entity_poly.pdbx_strand_id
1 'polypeptide(L)'
;MLPSILLRSAFARPVLSTPITASLFPSIRFSSTATAPASVATTQTTTTVPLKRREYSIGLTTSNQYPVYLRYKGGRQHQNTIIRKIEGDRRALRNDLSRELSLPLEDIKINPRSQAILVKGKHSNEVKAWLVSIFGDKSLAAKKATVVV
;
A
#
# COMPACT_ATOMS: atom_id res chain seq x y z
N MET A 1 56.48 -9.03 -21.73
CA MET A 1 56.77 -7.58 -21.73
C MET A 1 55.45 -6.83 -21.51
N LEU A 2 55.26 -6.29 -20.30
CA LEU A 2 54.15 -5.41 -19.87
C LEU A 2 54.38 -3.97 -20.41
N PRO A 3 53.33 -3.15 -20.59
CA PRO A 3 52.79 -2.28 -19.51
C PRO A 3 51.24 -2.20 -19.51
N SER A 4 50.48 -2.18 -18.40
CA SER A 4 50.47 -1.33 -17.20
C SER A 4 50.25 0.17 -17.47
N ILE A 5 48.99 0.59 -17.65
CA ILE A 5 48.58 2.00 -17.43
C ILE A 5 47.25 2.04 -16.67
N LEU A 6 47.36 2.34 -15.37
CA LEU A 6 46.28 2.79 -14.50
C LEU A 6 46.05 4.28 -14.77
N LEU A 7 44.82 4.71 -15.04
CA LEU A 7 44.43 6.12 -14.89
C LEU A 7 43.13 6.21 -14.09
N ARG A 8 43.30 6.52 -12.80
CA ARG A 8 42.24 6.88 -11.86
C ARG A 8 41.76 8.30 -12.23
N SER A 9 40.49 8.47 -12.62
CA SER A 9 39.89 9.81 -12.69
C SER A 9 39.20 10.11 -11.36
N ALA A 10 39.76 11.05 -10.61
CA ALA A 10 39.17 11.61 -9.40
C ALA A 10 38.28 12.80 -9.82
N PHE A 11 36.97 12.57 -9.97
CA PHE A 11 36.02 13.66 -10.10
C PHE A 11 35.73 14.27 -8.73
N ALA A 12 36.42 15.37 -8.42
CA ALA A 12 36.11 16.26 -7.32
C ALA A 12 34.71 16.87 -7.54
N ARG A 13 33.80 16.70 -6.58
CA ARG A 13 32.48 17.34 -6.58
C ARG A 13 32.59 18.72 -5.92
N PRO A 14 32.25 19.83 -6.59
CA PRO A 14 32.09 21.11 -5.92
C PRO A 14 30.78 21.09 -5.11
N VAL A 15 30.88 21.31 -3.80
CA VAL A 15 29.73 21.45 -2.90
C VAL A 15 29.36 22.94 -2.87
N LEU A 16 28.29 23.31 -3.58
CA LEU A 16 27.79 24.69 -3.56
C LEU A 16 26.80 24.85 -2.41
N SER A 17 27.28 25.44 -1.32
CA SER A 17 26.52 25.85 -0.15
C SER A 17 25.61 27.03 -0.49
N THR A 18 24.29 26.86 -0.44
CA THR A 18 23.34 27.98 -0.48
C THR A 18 22.77 28.23 0.92
N PRO A 19 22.81 29.50 1.40
CA PRO A 19 22.29 29.85 2.72
C PRO A 19 20.76 29.86 2.76
N ILE A 20 20.25 29.46 3.92
CA ILE A 20 18.84 29.39 4.31
C ILE A 20 18.32 30.82 4.50
N THR A 21 17.44 31.29 3.63
CA THR A 21 16.65 32.50 3.85
C THR A 21 15.28 32.10 4.41
N ALA A 22 15.07 32.40 5.68
CA ALA A 22 13.79 32.26 6.37
C ALA A 22 12.81 33.33 5.84
N SER A 23 11.86 32.93 4.99
CA SER A 23 10.73 33.77 4.63
C SER A 23 9.64 33.64 5.69
N LEU A 24 9.42 34.73 6.42
CA LEU A 24 8.32 34.96 7.34
C LEU A 24 6.98 34.65 6.65
N PHE A 25 6.23 33.69 7.18
CA PHE A 25 4.87 33.43 6.73
C PHE A 25 3.91 34.40 7.46
N PRO A 26 3.12 35.23 6.75
CA PRO A 26 2.05 35.99 7.37
C PRO A 26 0.93 35.03 7.82
N SER A 27 0.56 35.16 9.09
CA SER A 27 -0.51 34.38 9.72
C SER A 27 -1.86 34.91 9.24
N ILE A 28 -2.43 34.29 8.21
CA ILE A 28 -3.80 34.60 7.79
C ILE A 28 -4.74 33.80 8.70
N ARG A 29 -5.25 34.49 9.73
CA ARG A 29 -6.39 34.01 10.52
C ARG A 29 -7.65 34.14 9.67
N PHE A 30 -8.13 33.02 9.13
CA PHE A 30 -9.48 32.93 8.61
C PHE A 30 -10.46 32.76 9.79
N SER A 31 -11.19 33.82 10.13
CA SER A 31 -12.36 33.75 11.00
C SER A 31 -13.59 33.50 10.14
N SER A 32 -14.07 32.25 10.07
CA SER A 32 -15.37 31.93 9.48
C SER A 32 -16.42 31.87 10.60
N THR A 33 -17.40 32.75 10.51
CA THR A 33 -18.63 32.72 11.30
C THR A 33 -19.38 31.40 11.03
N ALA A 34 -19.64 30.68 12.11
CA ALA A 34 -20.46 29.47 12.10
C ALA A 34 -21.93 29.86 11.90
N THR A 35 -22.59 29.34 10.86
CA THR A 35 -24.06 29.24 10.80
C THR A 35 -24.49 28.13 9.85
N ALA A 36 -25.48 27.35 10.31
CA ALA A 36 -26.37 26.43 9.57
C ALA A 36 -25.97 24.93 9.54
N PRO A 37 -26.97 24.03 9.44
CA PRO A 37 -27.74 23.50 10.56
C PRO A 37 -27.59 21.99 10.72
N ALA A 38 -27.95 21.49 11.90
CA ALA A 38 -28.03 20.07 12.23
C ALA A 38 -28.88 19.29 11.21
N SER A 39 -28.21 18.50 10.36
CA SER A 39 -28.88 17.46 9.59
C SER A 39 -28.84 16.17 10.41
N VAL A 40 -30.03 15.72 10.78
CA VAL A 40 -30.29 14.51 11.55
C VAL A 40 -29.73 13.29 10.82
N ALA A 41 -28.57 12.81 11.25
CA ALA A 41 -28.01 11.57 10.75
C ALA A 41 -28.77 10.39 11.36
N THR A 42 -29.67 9.79 10.58
CA THR A 42 -30.32 8.52 10.88
C THR A 42 -29.25 7.45 11.14
N THR A 43 -29.05 7.13 12.40
CA THR A 43 -28.13 6.08 12.85
C THR A 43 -28.78 4.74 12.55
N GLN A 44 -28.42 4.14 11.41
CA GLN A 44 -28.82 2.76 11.10
C GLN A 44 -27.98 1.83 11.97
N THR A 45 -28.55 1.42 13.11
CA THR A 45 -28.03 0.38 13.99
C THR A 45 -28.17 -0.97 13.28
N THR A 46 -27.17 -1.36 12.49
CA THR A 46 -27.05 -2.72 11.99
C THR A 46 -26.44 -3.57 13.10
N THR A 47 -27.28 -4.40 13.72
CA THR A 47 -26.93 -5.47 14.66
C THR A 47 -25.85 -6.36 14.04
N THR A 48 -24.59 -6.05 14.33
CA THR A 48 -23.42 -6.71 13.77
C THR A 48 -22.99 -7.79 14.75
N VAL A 49 -23.31 -9.04 14.42
CA VAL A 49 -22.70 -10.22 15.06
C VAL A 49 -21.19 -9.99 15.09
N PRO A 50 -20.51 -10.06 16.26
CA PRO A 50 -19.09 -9.76 16.34
C PRO A 50 -18.30 -10.88 15.68
N LEU A 51 -18.19 -10.84 14.35
CA LEU A 51 -17.15 -11.52 13.60
C LEU A 51 -15.84 -11.11 14.25
N LYS A 52 -15.12 -12.09 14.81
CA LYS A 52 -13.82 -11.92 15.45
C LYS A 52 -12.95 -11.05 14.55
N ARG A 53 -12.88 -9.76 14.90
CA ARG A 53 -12.29 -8.74 14.03
C ARG A 53 -10.79 -9.03 14.01
N ARG A 54 -10.28 -9.50 12.88
CA ARG A 54 -8.84 -9.72 12.69
C ARG A 54 -8.13 -8.39 12.91
N GLU A 55 -6.88 -8.45 13.36
CA GLU A 55 -6.07 -7.25 13.63
C GLU A 55 -5.83 -6.38 12.37
N TYR A 56 -6.02 -6.97 11.19
CA TYR A 56 -5.94 -6.29 9.91
C TYR A 56 -7.11 -6.65 8.99
N SER A 57 -7.43 -5.74 8.08
CA SER A 57 -8.43 -5.96 7.04
C SER A 57 -7.98 -5.32 5.73
N ILE A 58 -8.50 -5.83 4.61
CA ILE A 58 -8.12 -5.36 3.28
C ILE A 58 -9.37 -4.84 2.58
N GLY A 59 -9.36 -3.56 2.25
CA GLY A 59 -10.43 -2.92 1.50
C GLY A 59 -10.45 -3.39 0.04
N LEU A 60 -11.63 -3.68 -0.49
CA LEU A 60 -11.81 -4.05 -1.89
C LEU A 60 -11.70 -2.83 -2.80
N THR A 61 -11.33 -3.05 -4.08
CA THR A 61 -11.43 -2.03 -5.11
C THR A 61 -12.89 -1.73 -5.49
N THR A 62 -13.12 -0.67 -6.27
CA THR A 62 -14.45 -0.35 -6.84
C THR A 62 -15.05 -1.53 -7.60
N SER A 63 -14.21 -2.35 -8.24
CA SER A 63 -14.62 -3.58 -8.94
C SER A 63 -14.82 -4.78 -8.00
N ASN A 64 -14.87 -4.57 -6.69
CA ASN A 64 -15.03 -5.62 -5.67
C ASN A 64 -13.95 -6.71 -5.70
N GLN A 65 -12.71 -6.35 -6.02
CA GLN A 65 -11.56 -7.26 -6.05
C GLN A 65 -10.51 -6.89 -5.00
N TYR A 66 -9.74 -7.88 -4.55
CA TYR A 66 -8.59 -7.61 -3.67
C TYR A 66 -7.50 -6.83 -4.41
N PRO A 67 -6.98 -5.73 -3.84
CA PRO A 67 -6.04 -4.81 -4.48
C PRO A 67 -4.60 -5.36 -4.46
N VAL A 68 -4.39 -6.46 -5.17
CA VAL A 68 -3.09 -7.12 -5.35
C VAL A 68 -2.62 -6.94 -6.79
N TYR A 69 -1.49 -6.26 -6.94
CA TYR A 69 -0.96 -5.86 -8.25
C TYR A 69 0.49 -6.27 -8.42
N LEU A 70 0.89 -6.52 -9.66
CA LEU A 70 2.29 -6.70 -10.01
C LEU A 70 2.90 -5.36 -10.42
N ARG A 71 4.09 -5.05 -9.91
CA ARG A 71 4.84 -3.85 -10.25
C ARG A 71 6.20 -4.24 -10.81
N TYR A 72 6.47 -3.71 -12.00
CA TYR A 72 7.76 -3.84 -12.67
C TYR A 72 8.59 -2.57 -12.49
N LYS A 73 9.91 -2.73 -12.33
CA LYS A 73 10.89 -1.64 -12.33
C LYS A 73 12.14 -2.08 -13.09
N GLY A 74 12.84 -1.14 -13.73
CA GLY A 74 14.09 -1.40 -14.45
C GLY A 74 13.91 -2.38 -15.61
N GLY A 75 12.94 -2.13 -16.49
CA GLY A 75 12.74 -2.98 -17.67
C GLY A 75 12.35 -4.42 -17.34
N ARG A 76 11.47 -4.63 -16.36
CA ARG A 76 10.94 -5.94 -15.88
C ARG A 76 11.93 -6.84 -15.11
N GLN A 77 13.16 -6.39 -14.88
CA GLN A 77 14.12 -7.11 -14.02
C GLN A 77 13.62 -7.17 -12.57
N HIS A 78 13.15 -6.05 -12.04
CA HIS A 78 12.62 -6.00 -10.68
C HIS A 78 11.11 -6.17 -10.70
N GLN A 79 10.66 -7.36 -10.32
CA GLN A 79 9.25 -7.70 -10.19
C GLN A 79 8.91 -7.70 -8.71
N ASN A 80 7.87 -6.96 -8.33
CA ASN A 80 7.35 -6.94 -6.97
C ASN A 80 5.84 -7.04 -7.00
N THR A 81 5.28 -7.79 -6.08
CA THR A 81 3.83 -7.85 -5.84
C THR A 81 3.47 -6.84 -4.76
N ILE A 82 2.48 -6.00 -5.01
CA ILE A 82 2.03 -4.93 -4.12
C ILE A 82 0.62 -5.21 -3.66
N ILE A 83 0.42 -5.15 -2.34
CA ILE A 83 -0.88 -5.25 -1.69
C ILE A 83 -1.22 -3.87 -1.11
N ARG A 84 -2.36 -3.30 -1.52
CA ARG A 84 -2.83 -1.96 -1.11
C ARG A 84 -4.07 -2.03 -0.22
N LYS A 85 -4.55 -0.87 0.26
CA LYS A 85 -5.78 -0.70 1.06
C LYS A 85 -5.82 -1.60 2.30
N ILE A 86 -4.68 -1.72 2.98
CA ILE A 86 -4.56 -2.49 4.22
C ILE A 86 -4.87 -1.56 5.39
N GLU A 87 -5.86 -1.94 6.18
CA GLU A 87 -6.27 -1.29 7.42
C GLU A 87 -5.84 -2.14 8.62
N GLY A 88 -5.45 -1.50 9.73
CA GLY A 88 -4.98 -2.20 10.93
C GLY A 88 -3.50 -2.58 10.90
N ASP A 89 -3.12 -3.67 11.59
CA ASP A 89 -1.72 -4.06 11.72
C ASP A 89 -1.15 -4.79 10.49
N ARG A 90 -0.26 -4.09 9.77
CA ARG A 90 0.42 -4.59 8.58
C ARG A 90 1.52 -5.60 8.90
N ARG A 91 2.05 -5.60 10.13
CA ARG A 91 3.10 -6.53 10.54
C ARG A 91 2.51 -7.93 10.73
N ALA A 92 1.34 -8.04 11.33
CA ALA A 92 0.58 -9.29 11.40
C ALA A 92 0.34 -9.88 10.00
N LEU A 93 -0.17 -9.09 9.05
CA LEU A 93 -0.38 -9.52 7.66
C LEU A 93 0.93 -9.97 6.98
N ARG A 94 2.04 -9.26 7.21
CA ARG A 94 3.37 -9.65 6.71
C ARG A 94 3.80 -11.01 7.23
N ASN A 95 3.61 -11.26 8.53
CA ASN A 95 3.99 -12.54 9.15
C ASN A 95 3.13 -13.68 8.60
N ASP A 96 1.82 -13.47 8.46
CA ASP A 96 0.92 -14.48 7.92
C ASP A 96 1.21 -14.79 6.44
N LEU A 97 1.57 -13.78 5.64
CA LEU A 97 2.04 -13.98 4.27
C LEU A 97 3.34 -14.78 4.20
N SER A 98 4.29 -14.54 5.12
CA SER A 98 5.55 -15.29 5.15
C SER A 98 5.32 -16.77 5.43
N ARG A 99 4.35 -17.08 6.30
CA ARG A 99 3.97 -18.46 6.67
C ARG A 99 3.30 -19.18 5.50
N GLU A 100 2.36 -18.51 4.83
CA GLU A 100 1.61 -19.13 3.74
C GLU A 100 2.49 -19.38 2.50
N LEU A 101 3.20 -18.35 2.03
CA LEU A 101 4.00 -18.47 0.80
C LEU A 101 5.37 -19.10 1.07
N SER A 102 5.69 -19.44 2.33
CA SER A 102 7.01 -19.94 2.75
C SER A 102 8.16 -19.04 2.29
N LEU A 103 7.91 -17.72 2.28
CA LEU A 103 8.90 -16.72 1.87
C LEU A 103 9.65 -16.17 3.08
N PRO A 104 10.94 -15.84 2.93
CA PRO A 104 11.69 -15.20 4.00
C PRO A 104 11.08 -13.83 4.31
N LEU A 105 11.06 -13.48 5.58
CA LEU A 105 10.47 -12.24 6.06
C LEU A 105 11.12 -11.01 5.40
N GLU A 106 12.40 -11.11 5.04
CA GLU A 106 13.19 -10.07 4.34
C GLU A 106 12.66 -9.73 2.94
N ASP A 107 12.07 -10.69 2.25
CA ASP A 107 11.50 -10.47 0.91
C ASP A 107 10.14 -9.77 0.96
N ILE A 108 9.54 -9.67 2.15
CA ILE A 108 8.29 -8.94 2.38
C ILE A 108 8.60 -7.65 3.11
N LYS A 109 8.46 -6.52 2.42
CA LYS A 109 8.75 -5.19 2.97
C LYS A 109 7.49 -4.34 3.09
N ILE A 110 7.37 -3.60 4.17
CA ILE A 110 6.30 -2.61 4.34
C ILE A 110 6.85 -1.26 3.88
N ASN A 111 6.16 -0.60 2.96
CA ASN A 111 6.51 0.77 2.57
C ASN A 111 5.97 1.74 3.63
N PRO A 112 6.81 2.48 4.38
CA PRO A 112 6.32 3.38 5.42
C PRO A 112 5.49 4.56 4.86
N ARG A 113 5.71 4.97 3.61
CA ARG A 113 4.98 6.09 3.00
C ARG A 113 3.59 5.67 2.53
N SER A 114 3.53 4.68 1.64
CA SER A 114 2.26 4.24 1.05
C SER A 114 1.54 3.23 1.92
N GLN A 115 2.22 2.73 2.96
CA GLN A 115 1.71 1.72 3.88
C GLN A 115 1.20 0.45 3.17
N ALA A 116 1.82 0.17 2.02
CA ALA A 116 1.56 -1.01 1.21
C ALA A 116 2.59 -2.08 1.52
N ILE A 117 2.20 -3.34 1.39
CA ILE A 117 3.13 -4.46 1.48
C ILE A 117 3.69 -4.74 0.08
N LEU A 118 5.01 -4.83 0.02
CA LEU A 118 5.82 -5.16 -1.15
C LEU A 118 6.39 -6.55 -0.93
N VAL A 119 5.97 -7.51 -1.73
CA VAL A 119 6.55 -8.85 -1.79
C VAL A 119 7.47 -8.91 -3.00
N LYS A 120 8.71 -9.32 -2.82
CA LYS A 120 9.64 -9.53 -3.94
C LYS A 120 9.13 -10.66 -4.83
N GLY A 121 9.26 -10.51 -6.14
CA GLY A 121 8.83 -11.53 -7.12
C GLY A 121 7.37 -11.40 -7.57
N LYS A 122 6.94 -12.39 -8.37
CA LYS A 122 5.62 -12.45 -9.01
C LYS A 122 4.73 -13.44 -8.27
N HIS A 123 4.12 -13.00 -7.17
CA HIS A 123 3.23 -13.80 -6.32
C HIS A 123 1.78 -13.30 -6.35
N SER A 124 1.40 -12.52 -7.36
CA SER A 124 0.08 -11.88 -7.41
C SER A 124 -1.09 -12.87 -7.39
N ASN A 125 -0.92 -14.05 -7.99
CA ASN A 125 -1.99 -15.05 -8.09
C ASN A 125 -2.13 -15.83 -6.78
N GLU A 126 -1.01 -16.29 -6.23
CA GLU A 126 -0.93 -16.98 -4.93
C GLU A 126 -1.53 -16.12 -3.82
N VAL A 127 -1.11 -14.84 -3.73
CA VAL A 127 -1.63 -13.91 -2.73
C VAL A 127 -3.14 -13.68 -2.90
N LYS A 128 -3.64 -13.58 -4.14
CA LYS A 128 -5.08 -13.42 -4.37
C LYS A 128 -5.86 -14.66 -3.94
N ALA A 129 -5.40 -15.85 -4.30
CA ALA A 129 -6.03 -17.12 -3.93
C ALA A 129 -6.08 -17.27 -2.40
N TRP A 130 -4.99 -16.92 -1.72
CA TRP A 130 -4.93 -16.92 -0.27
C TRP A 130 -5.89 -15.91 0.37
N LEU A 131 -5.95 -14.68 -0.13
CA LEU A 131 -6.90 -13.68 0.37
C LEU A 131 -8.36 -14.12 0.18
N VAL A 132 -8.67 -14.77 -0.95
CA VAL A 132 -9.96 -15.39 -1.19
C VAL A 132 -10.24 -16.51 -0.19
N SER A 133 -9.26 -17.38 0.08
CA SER A 133 -9.40 -18.46 1.05
C SER A 133 -9.72 -17.93 2.45
N ILE A 134 -9.04 -16.86 2.89
CA ILE A 134 -9.23 -16.27 4.23
C ILE A 134 -10.52 -15.44 4.33
N PHE A 135 -10.77 -14.56 3.36
CA PHE A 135 -11.81 -13.54 3.45
C PHE A 135 -13.05 -13.81 2.58
N GLY A 136 -13.01 -14.87 1.78
CA GLY A 136 -14.03 -15.26 0.83
C GLY A 136 -13.94 -14.54 -0.52
N ASP A 137 -14.62 -15.12 -1.52
CA ASP A 137 -14.80 -14.56 -2.86
C ASP A 137 -15.85 -13.45 -2.89
N LYS A 138 -15.39 -12.20 -2.72
CA LYS A 138 -16.30 -11.04 -2.73
C LYS A 138 -16.65 -10.53 -4.14
N SER A 139 -15.98 -11.04 -5.17
CA SER A 139 -16.24 -10.64 -6.57
C SER A 139 -17.49 -11.28 -7.17
N LEU A 140 -17.90 -12.47 -6.71
CA LEU A 140 -19.04 -13.21 -7.27
C LEU A 140 -20.39 -12.57 -6.95
N ALA A 141 -20.48 -11.88 -5.81
CA ALA A 141 -21.68 -11.14 -5.40
C ALA A 141 -22.07 -10.06 -6.42
N ALA A 142 -21.09 -9.36 -6.99
CA ALA A 142 -21.33 -8.31 -7.97
C ALA A 142 -21.78 -8.85 -9.35
N LYS A 143 -21.23 -10.00 -9.78
CA LYS A 143 -21.57 -10.59 -11.10
C LYS A 143 -22.99 -11.15 -11.15
N LYS A 144 -23.50 -11.71 -10.05
CA LYS A 144 -24.89 -12.20 -9.97
C LYS A 144 -25.92 -11.08 -10.14
N ALA A 145 -25.61 -9.87 -9.70
CA ALA A 145 -26.53 -8.72 -9.79
C ALA A 145 -26.70 -8.17 -11.21
N THR A 146 -25.73 -8.37 -12.11
CA THR A 146 -25.77 -7.83 -13.48
C THR A 146 -26.46 -8.76 -14.50
N VAL A 147 -26.61 -10.05 -14.21
CA VAL A 147 -27.17 -11.06 -15.14
C VAL A 147 -28.71 -11.12 -15.09
N VAL A 148 -29.37 -10.21 -14.37
CA VAL A 148 -30.83 -10.10 -14.34
C VAL A 148 -31.25 -8.98 -15.31
N VAL A 149 -31.25 -9.26 -16.61
CA VAL A 149 -32.01 -8.54 -17.66
C VAL A 149 -32.45 -9.55 -18.71
#